data_AF-A0A556VCI9-F1
#
_entry.id   AF-A0A556VCI9-F1
#
_cell.length_a   1.000
_cell.length_b   1.000
_cell.length_c   1.000
_cell.angle_alpha   90.00
_cell.angle_beta   90.00
_cell.angle_gamma   90.00
#
_symmetry.space_group_name_H-M   'P 1'
#
loop_
_entity.id
_entity.type
_entity.pdbx_description
1 polymer ?
#
loop_
_entity_poly.entity_id
_entity_poly.type
_entity_poly.pdbx_seq_one_letter_code
_entity_poly.pdbx_strand_id
1 'polypeptide(L)'
;MGSLVQEVKRWAIEELDLPPQSLPHDSYIKTQWSHYEQSRLRELMLDSFRLRCTEEREVLTCDTQTISSQRQAVQQLSRKAEVKVVFGGSDDRDGDGDTAAEPLVLRNVRDLCRERVFFFQSLQDSMLKSSSSSEFTPEQRNAAYQHWLSAVEDVLRSHPPNQVLLALQALASKQQVALEEKTATLDVEHDISALGFQYVSNHLLDVSVEEEEDLPPVRSLLQVRNRAQRLHTDLSVLKKEVQQRILGQDDVVNPAMQSMLELELQVVRQVAMRDSMQEQCVQLQQENREKGEALRSLHTQWQNIMDFRQCVDTRQEQIRSLIRGNSSLKTELLRVHSESRQFMREKLSPQFEGVIRSANQLRNSVSQEAKLFHSVCLSALDRRTVNGERVALDQLSLSRLNSPALHGVRQSLDAPLFMAPELLFSQAASQRLQLRFLRRLLQLRTDSLTDIRNRTAQLPAPSQQALLQRVKMEDAELLQSLLPRVKELSLKCSEGVAYASQVNTAITHWWEQPAQFALPDMQQEGLNFQQWLQRWKRATKEL
;
A
#
# COMPACT_ATOMS: atom_id res chain seq x y z
N MET A 1 53.60 -4.27 -22.73
CA MET A 1 53.97 -2.91 -22.22
C MET A 1 55.39 -2.48 -22.59
N GLY A 2 56.44 -3.32 -22.50
CA GLY A 2 57.80 -2.94 -22.94
C GLY A 2 57.93 -2.67 -24.46
N SER A 3 57.26 -3.47 -25.29
CA SER A 3 57.28 -3.36 -26.76
C SER A 3 56.68 -2.05 -27.28
N LEU A 4 55.52 -1.65 -26.77
CA LEU A 4 54.78 -0.46 -27.22
C LEU A 4 55.51 0.86 -26.91
N VAL A 5 56.14 0.96 -25.74
CA VAL A 5 56.94 2.16 -25.38
C VAL A 5 58.16 2.29 -26.29
N GLN A 6 58.78 1.16 -26.66
CA GLN A 6 59.89 1.16 -27.61
C GLN A 6 59.44 1.47 -29.05
N GLU A 7 58.27 1.00 -29.47
CA GLU A 7 57.68 1.34 -30.78
C GLU A 7 57.28 2.82 -30.87
N VAL A 8 56.64 3.38 -29.85
CA VAL A 8 56.27 4.81 -29.84
C VAL A 8 57.50 5.70 -29.87
N LYS A 9 58.57 5.34 -29.14
CA LYS A 9 59.84 6.07 -29.20
C LYS A 9 60.54 5.91 -30.55
N ARG A 10 60.53 4.70 -31.12
CA ARG A 10 61.07 4.43 -32.46
C ARG A 10 60.37 5.29 -33.50
N TRP A 11 59.03 5.30 -33.48
CA TRP A 11 58.22 6.11 -34.38
C TRP A 11 58.48 7.62 -34.21
N ALA A 12 58.61 8.10 -32.97
CA ALA A 12 58.94 9.51 -32.70
C ALA A 12 60.34 9.92 -33.18
N ILE A 13 61.29 8.99 -33.24
CA ILE A 13 62.65 9.26 -33.73
C ILE A 13 62.70 9.14 -35.26
N GLU A 14 62.06 8.11 -35.82
CA GLU A 14 62.16 7.75 -37.25
C GLU A 14 61.20 8.57 -38.14
N GLU A 15 60.02 8.94 -37.65
CA GLU A 15 58.98 9.62 -38.47
C GLU A 15 58.79 11.10 -38.10
N LEU A 16 59.21 11.52 -36.90
CA LEU A 16 59.05 12.90 -36.43
C LEU A 16 60.37 13.65 -36.24
N ASP A 17 61.51 13.02 -36.58
CA ASP A 17 62.87 13.57 -36.44
C ASP A 17 63.19 14.16 -35.06
N LEU A 18 62.56 13.64 -33.99
CA LEU A 18 62.78 14.15 -32.64
C LEU A 18 64.12 13.62 -32.09
N PRO A 19 65.00 14.50 -31.56
CA PRO A 19 66.27 14.05 -31.02
C PRO A 19 66.04 13.14 -29.80
N PRO A 20 66.73 12.00 -29.68
CA PRO A 20 66.45 10.98 -28.67
C PRO A 20 66.58 11.48 -27.22
N GLN A 21 67.32 12.57 -27.01
CA GLN A 21 67.50 13.24 -25.72
C GLN A 21 66.29 14.09 -25.29
N SER A 22 65.39 14.43 -26.22
CA SER A 22 64.16 15.19 -25.97
C SER A 22 62.96 14.31 -25.61
N LEU A 23 63.08 12.99 -25.74
CA LEU A 23 61.98 12.08 -25.49
C LEU A 23 61.71 11.89 -23.99
N PRO A 24 60.43 11.82 -23.57
CA PRO A 24 60.09 11.56 -22.18
C PRO A 24 60.64 10.23 -21.67
N HIS A 25 60.89 10.16 -20.36
CA HIS A 25 61.35 8.94 -19.71
C HIS A 25 60.30 7.81 -19.83
N ASP A 26 60.74 6.56 -19.90
CA ASP A 26 59.84 5.39 -20.06
C ASP A 26 58.78 5.29 -18.97
N SER A 27 59.12 5.73 -17.74
CA SER A 27 58.18 5.81 -16.62
C SER A 27 57.05 6.79 -16.92
N TYR A 28 57.34 7.95 -17.52
CA TYR A 28 56.33 8.96 -17.87
C TYR A 28 55.37 8.45 -18.95
N ILE A 29 55.88 7.81 -20.01
CA ILE A 29 55.04 7.25 -21.08
C ILE A 29 54.14 6.13 -20.54
N LYS A 30 54.67 5.25 -19.69
CA LYS A 30 53.88 4.21 -19.01
C LYS A 30 52.77 4.80 -18.13
N THR A 31 53.08 5.85 -17.37
CA THR A 31 52.09 6.54 -16.53
C THR A 31 51.01 7.20 -17.37
N GLN A 32 51.36 7.88 -18.46
CA GLN A 32 50.39 8.48 -19.38
C GLN A 32 49.51 7.42 -20.06
N TRP A 33 50.08 6.29 -20.47
CA TRP A 33 49.32 5.19 -21.05
C TRP A 33 48.35 4.56 -20.04
N SER A 34 48.78 4.35 -18.79
CA SER A 34 47.88 3.86 -17.73
C SER A 34 46.75 4.86 -17.45
N HIS A 35 47.02 6.17 -17.49
CA HIS A 35 46.00 7.21 -17.36
C HIS A 35 45.01 7.19 -18.53
N TYR A 36 45.49 6.99 -19.76
CA TYR A 36 44.66 6.87 -20.95
C TYR A 36 43.76 5.62 -20.87
N GLU A 37 44.31 4.45 -20.55
CA GLU A 37 43.53 3.21 -20.38
C GLU A 37 42.48 3.36 -19.27
N GLN A 38 42.85 3.97 -18.14
CA GLN A 38 41.92 4.22 -17.04
C GLN A 38 40.82 5.22 -17.43
N SER A 39 41.16 6.27 -18.19
CA SER A 39 40.20 7.25 -18.69
C SER A 39 39.22 6.61 -19.68
N ARG A 40 39.73 5.79 -20.60
CA ARG A 40 38.93 5.06 -21.59
C ARG A 40 38.01 4.03 -20.94
N LEU A 41 38.50 3.29 -19.94
CA LEU A 41 37.67 2.36 -19.17
C LEU A 41 36.56 3.11 -18.42
N ARG A 42 36.89 4.25 -17.82
CA ARG A 42 35.90 5.10 -17.13
C ARG A 42 34.84 5.65 -18.08
N GLU A 43 35.23 6.09 -19.27
CA GLU A 43 34.32 6.54 -20.31
C GLU A 43 33.35 5.42 -20.71
N LEU A 44 33.87 4.22 -20.99
CA LEU A 44 33.04 3.05 -21.32
C LEU A 44 32.07 2.67 -20.19
N MET A 45 32.53 2.72 -18.93
CA MET A 45 31.67 2.49 -17.76
C MET A 45 30.59 3.57 -17.61
N LEU A 46 30.91 4.84 -17.88
CA LEU A 46 29.93 5.92 -17.83
C LEU A 46 28.91 5.81 -18.97
N ASP A 47 29.32 5.41 -20.17
CA ASP A 47 28.41 5.23 -21.30
C ASP A 47 27.47 4.05 -21.10
N SER A 48 27.98 2.91 -20.60
CA SER A 48 27.14 1.77 -20.22
C SER A 48 26.18 2.10 -19.06
N PHE A 49 26.64 2.86 -18.06
CA PHE A 49 25.77 3.35 -16.99
C PHE A 49 24.68 4.29 -17.53
N ARG A 50 25.04 5.21 -18.43
CA ARG A 50 24.08 6.11 -19.09
C ARG A 50 23.03 5.33 -19.88
N LEU A 51 23.45 4.31 -20.64
CA LEU A 51 22.55 3.45 -21.40
C LEU A 51 21.57 2.71 -20.49
N ARG A 52 22.06 2.11 -19.40
CA ARG A 52 21.20 1.45 -18.42
C ARG A 52 20.21 2.43 -17.78
N CYS A 53 20.66 3.63 -17.40
CA CYS A 53 19.76 4.66 -16.86
C CYS A 53 18.70 5.12 -17.88
N THR A 54 19.02 5.14 -19.18
CA THR A 54 18.01 5.45 -20.20
C THR A 54 16.99 4.32 -20.34
N GLU A 55 17.43 3.06 -20.37
CA GLU A 55 16.54 1.90 -20.41
C GLU A 55 15.61 1.84 -19.19
N GLU A 56 16.16 2.02 -17.98
CA GLU A 56 15.38 2.07 -16.74
C GLU A 56 14.38 3.22 -16.75
N ARG A 57 14.75 4.40 -17.28
CA ARG A 57 13.83 5.52 -17.44
C ARG A 57 12.73 5.22 -18.45
N GLU A 58 13.03 4.56 -19.56
CA GLU A 58 12.02 4.18 -20.55
C GLU A 58 11.00 3.20 -19.97
N VAL A 59 11.47 2.19 -19.22
CA VAL A 59 10.59 1.25 -18.52
C VAL A 59 9.72 1.98 -17.49
N LEU A 60 10.32 2.80 -16.63
CA LEU A 60 9.57 3.58 -15.64
C LEU A 60 8.57 4.54 -16.29
N THR A 61 8.90 5.10 -17.45
CA THR A 61 7.99 5.98 -18.21
C THR A 61 6.82 5.18 -18.76
N CYS A 62 7.07 3.99 -19.31
CA CYS A 62 6.02 3.07 -19.77
C CYS A 62 5.09 2.64 -18.62
N ASP A 63 5.66 2.28 -17.47
CA ASP A 63 4.91 1.92 -16.27
C ASP A 63 4.06 3.10 -15.77
N THR A 64 4.65 4.29 -15.73
CA THR A 64 3.94 5.52 -15.33
C THR A 64 2.78 5.83 -16.27
N GLN A 65 2.97 5.66 -17.58
CA GLN A 65 1.91 5.82 -18.57
C GLN A 65 0.79 4.79 -18.36
N THR A 66 1.13 3.52 -18.12
CA THR A 66 0.16 2.45 -17.85
C THR A 66 -0.64 2.71 -16.57
N ILE A 67 0.02 3.13 -15.49
CA ILE A 67 -0.66 3.50 -14.24
C ILE A 67 -1.55 4.72 -14.46
N SER A 68 -1.11 5.70 -15.25
CA SER A 68 -1.89 6.91 -15.53
C SER A 68 -3.17 6.60 -16.31
N SER A 69 -3.11 5.70 -17.30
CA SER A 69 -4.26 5.29 -18.10
C SER A 69 -5.25 4.47 -17.27
N GLN A 70 -4.76 3.55 -16.43
CA GLN A 70 -5.59 2.81 -15.48
C GLN A 70 -6.26 3.75 -14.48
N ARG A 71 -5.51 4.72 -13.92
CA ARG A 71 -6.07 5.72 -13.01
C ARG A 71 -7.17 6.53 -13.69
N GLN A 72 -6.97 6.94 -14.93
CA GLN A 72 -7.97 7.67 -15.70
C GLN A 72 -9.23 6.83 -15.94
N ALA A 73 -9.08 5.55 -16.28
CA ALA A 73 -10.21 4.62 -16.45
C ALA A 73 -11.01 4.46 -15.15
N VAL A 74 -10.33 4.27 -14.01
CA VAL A 74 -10.97 4.17 -12.68
C VAL A 74 -11.65 5.49 -12.29
N GLN A 75 -11.04 6.63 -12.57
CA GLN A 75 -11.67 7.94 -12.34
C GLN A 75 -12.92 8.14 -13.20
N GLN A 76 -12.89 7.70 -14.46
CA GLN A 76 -14.08 7.72 -15.32
C GLN A 76 -15.19 6.81 -14.78
N LEU A 77 -14.86 5.60 -14.33
CA LEU A 77 -15.82 4.70 -13.67
C LEU A 77 -16.39 5.32 -12.40
N SER A 78 -15.57 5.96 -11.56
CA SER A 78 -16.02 6.66 -10.35
C SER A 78 -17.03 7.75 -10.70
N ARG A 79 -16.75 8.59 -11.71
CA ARG A 79 -17.68 9.62 -12.19
C ARG A 79 -18.98 9.03 -12.72
N LYS A 80 -18.91 7.92 -13.47
CA LYS A 80 -20.11 7.21 -13.92
C LYS A 80 -20.92 6.68 -12.73
N ALA A 81 -20.27 6.21 -11.66
CA ALA A 81 -20.93 5.64 -10.49
C ALA A 81 -21.77 6.65 -9.71
N GLU A 82 -21.39 7.93 -9.73
CA GLU A 82 -22.14 9.04 -9.11
C GLU A 82 -23.45 9.36 -9.86
N VAL A 83 -23.53 9.05 -11.15
CA VAL A 83 -24.75 9.22 -11.93
C VAL A 83 -25.77 8.15 -11.52
N LYS A 84 -26.85 8.60 -10.88
CA LYS A 84 -27.96 7.73 -10.50
C LYS A 84 -28.71 7.28 -11.75
N VAL A 85 -28.54 6.01 -12.13
CA VAL A 85 -29.30 5.38 -13.22
C VAL A 85 -30.62 4.88 -12.67
N VAL A 86 -31.73 5.37 -13.22
CA VAL A 86 -33.07 4.90 -12.91
C VAL A 86 -33.46 3.87 -13.95
N PHE A 87 -33.76 2.65 -13.50
CA PHE A 87 -34.35 1.61 -14.34
C PHE A 87 -35.86 1.72 -14.14
N GLY A 88 -36.61 1.99 -15.22
CA GLY A 88 -38.04 2.27 -15.17
C GLY A 88 -38.81 1.31 -14.26
N GLY A 89 -39.51 1.88 -13.27
CA GLY A 89 -40.33 1.16 -12.31
C GLY A 89 -41.65 0.72 -12.93
N SER A 90 -42.20 -0.35 -12.40
CA SER A 90 -43.47 -0.98 -12.80
C SER A 90 -44.73 -0.17 -12.46
N ASP A 91 -44.64 1.15 -12.31
CA ASP A 91 -45.76 2.00 -11.85
C ASP A 91 -46.40 2.85 -12.95
N ASP A 92 -45.99 2.71 -14.22
CA ASP A 92 -46.69 3.37 -15.34
C ASP A 92 -47.91 2.53 -15.78
N ARG A 93 -48.93 2.53 -14.92
CA ARG A 93 -50.34 2.36 -15.34
C ARG A 93 -50.89 3.72 -15.77
N ASP A 94 -50.28 4.36 -16.75
CA ASP A 94 -50.96 5.37 -17.56
C ASP A 94 -50.34 5.35 -18.95
N GLY A 95 -51.18 5.03 -19.92
CA GLY A 95 -50.78 4.93 -21.31
C GLY A 95 -50.45 6.31 -21.86
N ASP A 96 -49.17 6.65 -21.89
CA ASP A 96 -48.60 7.42 -23.00
C ASP A 96 -47.15 6.99 -23.19
N GLY A 97 -46.93 6.17 -24.20
CA GLY A 97 -45.64 5.59 -24.52
C GLY A 97 -44.74 6.65 -25.14
N ASP A 98 -43.92 7.30 -24.34
CA ASP A 98 -42.79 8.06 -24.85
C ASP A 98 -41.45 7.43 -24.42
N THR A 99 -41.00 6.51 -25.28
CA THR A 99 -39.61 6.19 -25.62
C THR A 99 -38.48 6.61 -24.67
N ALA A 100 -38.53 6.25 -23.38
CA ALA A 100 -37.37 6.35 -22.52
C ALA A 100 -36.32 5.33 -22.97
N ALA A 101 -35.23 5.81 -23.60
CA ALA A 101 -34.15 4.97 -24.08
C ALA A 101 -33.60 4.09 -22.94
N GLU A 102 -33.56 2.78 -23.18
CA GLU A 102 -33.09 1.83 -22.18
C GLU A 102 -31.65 2.15 -21.74
N PRO A 103 -31.34 2.17 -20.42
CA PRO A 103 -29.97 2.36 -19.96
C PRO A 103 -29.03 1.31 -20.55
N LEU A 104 -27.89 1.74 -21.10
CA LEU A 104 -26.92 0.87 -21.77
C LEU A 104 -26.44 -0.30 -20.89
N VAL A 105 -26.28 -0.05 -19.58
CA VAL A 105 -25.91 -1.09 -18.61
C VAL A 105 -26.99 -2.17 -18.47
N LEU A 106 -28.29 -1.81 -18.54
CA LEU A 106 -29.38 -2.77 -18.48
C LEU A 106 -29.38 -3.67 -19.71
N ARG A 107 -29.16 -3.08 -20.89
CA ARG A 107 -29.09 -3.80 -22.15
C ARG A 107 -27.91 -4.78 -22.17
N ASN A 108 -26.71 -4.31 -21.85
CA ASN A 108 -25.50 -5.16 -21.85
C ASN A 108 -25.62 -6.33 -20.86
N VAL A 109 -26.13 -6.07 -19.65
CA VAL A 109 -26.34 -7.13 -18.66
C VAL A 109 -27.42 -8.11 -19.13
N ARG A 110 -28.51 -7.63 -19.71
CA ARG A 110 -29.57 -8.48 -20.26
C ARG A 110 -29.06 -9.38 -21.38
N ASP A 111 -28.28 -8.82 -22.30
CA ASP A 111 -27.73 -9.55 -23.43
C ASP A 111 -26.75 -10.64 -22.93
N LEU A 112 -25.89 -10.34 -21.94
CA LEU A 112 -25.05 -11.35 -21.28
C LEU A 112 -25.86 -12.46 -20.59
N CYS A 113 -26.95 -12.11 -19.90
CA CYS A 113 -27.84 -13.09 -19.29
C CYS A 113 -28.51 -13.97 -20.36
N ARG A 114 -28.96 -13.37 -21.47
CA ARG A 114 -29.58 -14.10 -22.59
C ARG A 114 -28.59 -15.02 -23.28
N GLU A 115 -27.37 -14.58 -23.56
CA GLU A 115 -26.32 -15.41 -24.12
C GLU A 115 -26.06 -16.64 -23.24
N ARG A 116 -26.02 -16.44 -21.91
CA ARG A 116 -25.82 -17.54 -20.96
C ARG A 116 -26.99 -18.52 -20.96
N VAL A 117 -28.23 -18.02 -20.98
CA VAL A 117 -29.43 -18.86 -21.06
C VAL A 117 -29.47 -19.61 -22.38
N PHE A 118 -29.19 -18.95 -23.51
CA PHE A 118 -29.14 -19.56 -24.83
C PHE A 118 -28.08 -20.67 -24.89
N PHE A 119 -26.91 -20.45 -24.30
CA PHE A 119 -25.89 -21.48 -24.16
C PHE A 119 -26.41 -22.70 -23.40
N PHE A 120 -27.05 -22.52 -22.24
CA PHE A 120 -27.62 -23.64 -21.49
C PHE A 120 -28.76 -24.35 -22.23
N GLN A 121 -29.63 -23.61 -22.91
CA GLN A 121 -30.68 -24.18 -23.75
C GLN A 121 -30.10 -25.00 -24.89
N SER A 122 -29.04 -24.51 -25.55
CA SER A 122 -28.36 -25.25 -26.63
C SER A 122 -27.74 -26.57 -26.13
N LEU A 123 -27.24 -26.61 -24.90
CA LEU A 123 -26.76 -27.83 -24.26
C LEU A 123 -27.91 -28.80 -23.94
N GLN A 124 -29.03 -28.30 -23.41
CA GLN A 124 -30.18 -29.13 -23.08
C GLN A 124 -30.83 -29.73 -24.32
N ASP A 125 -31.02 -28.92 -25.37
CA ASP A 125 -31.55 -29.33 -26.66
C ASP A 125 -30.67 -30.41 -27.32
N SER A 126 -29.34 -30.28 -27.19
CA SER A 126 -28.40 -31.30 -27.68
C SER A 126 -28.52 -32.64 -26.95
N MET A 127 -28.93 -32.64 -25.67
CA MET A 127 -29.15 -33.87 -24.91
C MET A 127 -30.53 -34.49 -25.18
N LEU A 128 -31.54 -33.68 -25.45
CA LEU A 128 -32.91 -34.14 -25.72
C LEU A 128 -33.10 -34.61 -27.17
N LYS A 129 -32.41 -33.98 -28.13
CA LYS A 129 -32.43 -34.38 -29.54
C LYS A 129 -31.34 -35.43 -29.76
N SER A 130 -31.72 -36.70 -29.75
CA SER A 130 -30.89 -37.88 -30.06
C SER A 130 -30.37 -37.95 -31.51
N SER A 131 -30.25 -36.80 -32.18
CA SER A 131 -29.68 -36.66 -33.52
C SER A 131 -28.23 -36.18 -33.41
N SER A 132 -27.31 -37.07 -33.78
CA SER A 132 -25.85 -37.03 -33.64
C SER A 132 -25.08 -35.90 -34.37
N SER A 133 -25.69 -34.72 -34.56
CA SER A 133 -25.10 -33.65 -35.40
C SER A 133 -24.76 -32.34 -34.67
N SER A 134 -25.07 -32.21 -33.37
CA SER A 134 -24.86 -30.95 -32.62
C SER A 134 -24.35 -31.16 -31.18
N GLU A 135 -23.52 -32.17 -30.93
CA GLU A 135 -22.80 -32.25 -29.65
C GLU A 135 -21.61 -31.28 -29.68
N PHE A 136 -21.68 -30.23 -28.85
CA PHE A 136 -20.53 -29.34 -28.63
C PHE A 136 -19.31 -30.14 -28.18
N THR A 137 -18.16 -29.96 -28.84
CA THR A 137 -16.91 -30.53 -28.34
C THR A 137 -16.50 -29.84 -27.03
N PRO A 138 -15.74 -30.51 -26.13
CA PRO A 138 -15.27 -29.87 -24.90
C PRO A 138 -14.49 -28.57 -25.16
N GLU A 139 -13.75 -28.47 -26.27
CA GLU A 139 -13.03 -27.27 -26.68
C GLU A 139 -13.98 -26.13 -27.04
N GLN A 140 -15.06 -26.41 -27.78
CA GLN A 140 -16.06 -25.40 -28.13
C GLN A 140 -16.82 -24.91 -26.90
N ARG A 141 -17.12 -25.79 -25.93
CA ARG A 141 -17.72 -25.40 -24.65
C ARG A 141 -16.78 -24.48 -23.87
N ASN A 142 -15.49 -24.81 -23.81
CA ASN A 142 -14.50 -23.98 -23.14
C ASN A 142 -14.34 -22.62 -23.83
N ALA A 143 -14.31 -22.58 -25.17
CA ALA A 143 -14.25 -21.35 -25.94
C ALA A 143 -15.48 -20.45 -25.70
N ALA A 144 -16.69 -21.01 -25.69
CA ALA A 144 -17.92 -20.28 -25.37
C ALA A 144 -17.89 -19.72 -23.93
N TYR A 145 -17.37 -20.49 -22.97
CA TYR A 145 -17.19 -20.04 -21.60
C TYR A 145 -16.18 -18.89 -21.49
N GLN A 146 -15.02 -19.00 -22.17
CA GLN A 146 -14.01 -17.93 -22.18
C GLN A 146 -14.52 -16.66 -22.87
N HIS A 147 -15.26 -16.78 -23.96
CA HIS A 147 -15.91 -15.65 -24.62
C HIS A 147 -16.88 -14.94 -23.67
N TRP A 148 -17.75 -15.70 -22.99
CA TRP A 148 -18.69 -15.14 -22.02
C TRP A 148 -17.97 -14.47 -20.85
N LEU A 149 -16.89 -15.08 -20.32
CA LEU A 149 -16.07 -14.45 -19.27
C LEU A 149 -15.45 -13.13 -19.73
N SER A 150 -14.89 -13.09 -20.94
CA SER A 150 -14.34 -11.85 -21.52
C SER A 150 -15.41 -10.76 -21.64
N ALA A 151 -16.61 -11.12 -22.11
CA ALA A 151 -17.71 -10.17 -22.25
C ALA A 151 -18.22 -9.66 -20.89
N VAL A 152 -18.22 -10.50 -19.85
CA VAL A 152 -18.49 -10.08 -18.47
C VAL A 152 -17.43 -9.10 -17.98
N GLU A 153 -16.15 -9.38 -18.21
CA GLU A 153 -15.06 -8.46 -17.85
C GLU A 153 -15.18 -7.12 -18.59
N ASP A 154 -15.56 -7.13 -19.87
CA ASP A 154 -15.77 -5.91 -20.66
C ASP A 154 -16.91 -5.05 -20.07
N VAL A 155 -18.00 -5.67 -19.63
CA VAL A 155 -19.11 -4.98 -18.96
C VAL A 155 -18.65 -4.39 -17.62
N LEU A 156 -17.88 -5.13 -16.82
CA LEU A 156 -17.35 -4.65 -15.53
C LEU A 156 -16.29 -3.55 -15.70
N ARG A 157 -15.53 -3.56 -16.81
CA ARG A 157 -14.59 -2.47 -17.15
C ARG A 157 -15.31 -1.22 -17.66
N SER A 158 -16.48 -1.38 -18.27
CA SER A 158 -17.22 -0.28 -18.90
C SER A 158 -18.19 0.43 -17.96
N HIS A 159 -18.75 -0.32 -17.00
CA HIS A 159 -19.84 0.11 -16.12
C HIS A 159 -19.50 -0.07 -14.64
N PRO A 160 -19.87 0.88 -13.78
CA PRO A 160 -19.72 0.78 -12.33
C PRO A 160 -20.42 -0.44 -11.71
N PRO A 161 -19.84 -1.09 -10.67
CA PRO A 161 -20.44 -2.26 -10.03
C PRO A 161 -21.83 -2.01 -9.46
N ASN A 162 -22.09 -0.83 -8.89
CA ASN A 162 -23.42 -0.47 -8.38
C ASN A 162 -24.48 -0.44 -9.49
N GLN A 163 -24.14 0.09 -10.67
CA GLN A 163 -25.06 0.12 -11.81
C GLN A 163 -25.32 -1.28 -12.38
N VAL A 164 -24.30 -2.14 -12.43
CA VAL A 164 -24.44 -3.55 -12.85
C VAL A 164 -25.35 -4.31 -11.89
N LEU A 165 -25.16 -4.13 -10.58
CA LEU A 165 -26.01 -4.75 -9.56
C LEU A 165 -27.46 -4.27 -9.64
N LEU A 166 -27.68 -2.97 -9.80
CA LEU A 166 -29.03 -2.43 -9.99
C LEU A 166 -29.70 -2.95 -11.27
N ALA A 167 -28.93 -3.09 -12.37
CA ALA A 167 -29.42 -3.69 -13.60
C ALA A 167 -29.82 -5.16 -13.40
N LEU A 168 -28.99 -5.95 -12.70
CA LEU A 168 -29.33 -7.34 -12.34
C LEU A 168 -30.58 -7.41 -11.46
N GLN A 169 -30.70 -6.53 -10.47
CA GLN A 169 -31.87 -6.44 -9.60
C GLN A 169 -33.14 -6.08 -10.39
N ALA A 170 -33.04 -5.13 -11.33
CA ALA A 170 -34.15 -4.75 -12.20
C ALA A 170 -34.56 -5.91 -13.14
N LEU A 171 -33.61 -6.67 -13.67
CA LEU A 171 -33.92 -7.85 -14.47
C LEU A 171 -34.53 -8.97 -13.63
N ALA A 172 -34.01 -9.22 -12.43
CA ALA A 172 -34.52 -10.24 -11.52
C ALA A 172 -35.95 -9.92 -11.05
N SER A 173 -36.24 -8.68 -10.67
CA SER A 173 -37.59 -8.24 -10.30
C SER A 173 -38.58 -8.37 -11.47
N LYS A 174 -38.19 -7.97 -12.69
CA LYS A 174 -39.02 -8.19 -13.88
C LYS A 174 -39.30 -9.67 -14.15
N GLN A 175 -38.31 -10.54 -13.99
CA GLN A 175 -38.50 -11.99 -14.14
C GLN A 175 -39.36 -12.58 -13.01
N GLN A 176 -39.22 -12.07 -11.78
CA GLN A 176 -40.05 -12.47 -10.65
C GLN A 176 -41.53 -12.16 -10.92
N VAL A 177 -41.85 -10.93 -11.33
CA VAL A 177 -43.24 -10.54 -11.67
C VAL A 177 -43.79 -11.42 -12.79
N ALA A 178 -43.02 -11.64 -13.86
CA ALA A 178 -43.43 -12.51 -14.96
C ALA A 178 -43.63 -13.98 -14.54
N LEU A 179 -42.88 -14.46 -13.54
CA LEU A 179 -43.07 -15.79 -12.96
C LEU A 179 -44.30 -15.83 -12.06
N GLU A 180 -44.49 -14.82 -11.20
CA GLU A 180 -45.67 -14.69 -10.33
C GLU A 180 -46.96 -14.69 -11.15
N GLU A 181 -47.01 -13.91 -12.25
CA GLU A 181 -48.13 -13.90 -13.20
C GLU A 181 -48.38 -15.29 -13.80
N LYS A 182 -47.33 -15.98 -14.26
CA LYS A 182 -47.46 -17.35 -14.80
C LYS A 182 -47.91 -18.34 -13.73
N THR A 183 -47.43 -18.23 -12.50
CA THR A 183 -47.84 -19.13 -11.42
C THR A 183 -49.26 -18.87 -10.94
N ALA A 184 -49.72 -17.62 -10.96
CA ALA A 184 -51.10 -17.27 -10.61
C ALA A 184 -52.11 -17.80 -11.64
N THR A 185 -51.68 -18.04 -12.88
CA THR A 185 -52.52 -18.67 -13.91
C THR A 185 -52.59 -20.20 -13.82
N LEU A 186 -51.78 -20.85 -12.97
CA LEU A 186 -51.79 -22.31 -12.83
C LEU A 186 -52.82 -22.73 -11.78
N ASP A 187 -53.83 -23.49 -12.19
CA ASP A 187 -54.79 -24.14 -11.29
C ASP A 187 -54.41 -25.62 -11.11
N VAL A 188 -53.57 -25.86 -10.11
CA VAL A 188 -53.04 -27.19 -9.80
C VAL A 188 -54.15 -28.17 -9.40
N GLU A 189 -55.24 -27.71 -8.78
CA GLU A 189 -56.35 -28.59 -8.40
C GLU A 189 -57.17 -29.02 -9.61
N HIS A 190 -57.42 -28.10 -10.54
CA HIS A 190 -58.08 -28.42 -11.81
C HIS A 190 -57.21 -29.34 -12.68
N ASP A 191 -55.92 -29.05 -12.81
CA ASP A 191 -54.98 -29.85 -13.60
C ASP A 191 -54.80 -31.27 -13.04
N ILE A 192 -54.78 -31.42 -11.70
CA ILE A 192 -54.68 -32.73 -11.04
C ILE A 192 -56.01 -33.50 -11.12
N SER A 193 -57.15 -32.82 -11.00
CA SER A 193 -58.48 -33.43 -11.14
C SER A 193 -58.73 -33.87 -12.59
N ALA A 194 -58.26 -33.11 -13.58
CA ALA A 194 -58.28 -33.50 -14.99
C ALA A 194 -57.43 -34.76 -15.27
N LEU A 195 -56.44 -35.04 -14.42
CA LEU A 195 -55.62 -36.24 -14.45
C LEU A 195 -56.19 -37.40 -13.62
N GLY A 196 -57.36 -37.25 -12.97
CA GLY A 196 -58.04 -38.32 -12.23
C GLY A 196 -57.53 -38.55 -10.80
N PHE A 197 -56.79 -37.59 -10.24
CA PHE A 197 -56.27 -37.67 -8.87
C PHE A 197 -56.92 -36.61 -7.99
N GLN A 198 -56.98 -36.86 -6.68
CA GLN A 198 -57.30 -35.86 -5.68
C GLN A 198 -56.11 -35.64 -4.78
N TYR A 199 -55.73 -34.38 -4.63
CA TYR A 199 -54.63 -34.00 -3.76
C TYR A 199 -55.12 -33.87 -2.32
N VAL A 200 -54.78 -34.84 -1.46
CA VAL A 200 -55.14 -34.82 -0.03
C VAL A 200 -53.89 -35.12 0.80
N SER A 201 -53.54 -34.23 1.72
CA SER A 201 -52.45 -34.43 2.69
C SER A 201 -51.08 -34.73 2.07
N ASN A 202 -50.69 -34.00 1.02
CA ASN A 202 -49.44 -34.20 0.26
C ASN A 202 -49.34 -35.52 -0.52
N HIS A 203 -50.46 -36.21 -0.71
CA HIS A 203 -50.53 -37.44 -1.48
C HIS A 203 -51.58 -37.30 -2.59
N LEU A 204 -51.28 -37.86 -3.76
CA LEU A 204 -52.24 -38.01 -4.85
C LEU A 204 -53.04 -39.29 -4.58
N LEU A 205 -54.30 -39.13 -4.19
CA LEU A 205 -55.23 -40.24 -3.99
C LEU A 205 -56.03 -40.45 -5.27
N ASP A 206 -56.12 -41.71 -5.70
CA ASP A 206 -56.98 -42.13 -6.80
C ASP A 206 -58.40 -42.31 -6.24
N VAL A 207 -59.34 -41.47 -6.68
CA VAL A 207 -60.72 -41.41 -6.13
C VAL A 207 -61.68 -42.31 -6.93
N SER A 208 -61.17 -43.28 -7.67
CA SER A 208 -62.01 -44.14 -8.49
C SER A 208 -62.85 -45.16 -7.69
N VAL A 209 -62.63 -45.35 -6.39
CA VAL A 209 -63.35 -46.37 -5.59
C VAL A 209 -63.48 -45.94 -4.12
N GLU A 210 -64.72 -45.82 -3.60
CA GLU A 210 -65.21 -46.34 -2.30
C GLU A 210 -66.38 -45.51 -1.68
N GLU A 211 -67.51 -46.18 -1.43
CA GLU A 211 -68.56 -45.81 -0.44
C GLU A 211 -69.07 -47.10 0.23
N GLU A 212 -69.00 -47.22 1.57
CA GLU A 212 -69.77 -48.20 2.37
C GLU A 212 -70.22 -47.56 3.70
N GLU A 213 -71.53 -47.63 3.98
CA GLU A 213 -72.22 -47.14 5.18
C GLU A 213 -72.47 -48.27 6.20
N ASP A 214 -72.26 -48.02 7.50
CA ASP A 214 -72.56 -48.94 8.62
C ASP A 214 -73.84 -48.56 9.41
N LEU A 215 -74.60 -49.56 9.88
CA LEU A 215 -75.83 -49.43 10.70
C LEU A 215 -75.66 -49.97 12.16
N PRO A 216 -76.47 -49.55 13.16
CA PRO A 216 -76.21 -49.78 14.60
C PRO A 216 -76.97 -50.97 15.28
N PRO A 217 -76.59 -51.41 16.52
CA PRO A 217 -76.93 -52.74 17.05
C PRO A 217 -78.00 -52.86 18.17
N VAL A 218 -78.61 -54.05 18.22
CA VAL A 218 -79.86 -54.52 18.88
C VAL A 218 -79.78 -54.79 20.42
N ARG A 219 -78.78 -54.28 21.14
CA ARG A 219 -78.57 -54.64 22.57
C ARG A 219 -79.50 -53.98 23.57
N SER A 220 -80.19 -52.89 23.22
CA SER A 220 -81.03 -52.11 24.14
C SER A 220 -82.40 -52.74 24.46
N LEU A 221 -82.87 -53.73 23.70
CA LEU A 221 -84.21 -54.30 23.85
C LEU A 221 -84.32 -55.45 24.87
N LEU A 222 -83.20 -56.04 25.31
CA LEU A 222 -83.21 -57.26 26.13
C LEU A 222 -83.24 -57.01 27.65
N GLN A 223 -82.90 -55.81 28.11
CA GLN A 223 -82.78 -55.54 29.56
C GLN A 223 -84.13 -55.20 30.23
N VAL A 224 -85.11 -54.71 29.46
CA VAL A 224 -86.46 -54.33 29.94
C VAL A 224 -87.29 -55.57 30.35
N ARG A 225 -87.03 -56.74 29.74
CA ARG A 225 -87.84 -57.95 29.90
C ARG A 225 -87.64 -58.67 31.25
N ASN A 226 -86.45 -58.59 31.85
CA ASN A 226 -86.09 -59.41 33.02
C ASN A 226 -86.52 -58.83 34.38
N ARG A 227 -86.75 -57.52 34.51
CA ARG A 227 -87.21 -56.91 35.78
C ARG A 227 -88.73 -56.88 35.90
N ALA A 228 -89.45 -56.78 34.78
CA ALA A 228 -90.91 -56.88 34.74
C ALA A 228 -91.42 -58.24 35.27
N GLN A 229 -90.60 -59.30 35.08
CA GLN A 229 -90.86 -60.63 35.60
C GLN A 229 -90.68 -60.75 37.12
N ARG A 230 -89.77 -59.99 37.75
CA ARG A 230 -89.54 -60.00 39.21
C ARG A 230 -90.63 -59.27 40.00
N LEU A 231 -91.07 -58.12 39.49
CA LEU A 231 -92.25 -57.42 40.04
C LEU A 231 -93.53 -58.25 39.91
N HIS A 232 -93.61 -59.11 38.89
CA HIS A 232 -94.74 -60.03 38.72
C HIS A 232 -94.76 -61.11 39.81
N THR A 233 -93.60 -61.66 40.18
CA THR A 233 -93.50 -62.69 41.22
C THR A 233 -93.80 -62.12 42.60
N ASP A 234 -93.26 -60.96 42.96
CA ASP A 234 -93.42 -60.41 44.33
C ASP A 234 -94.87 -59.98 44.62
N LEU A 235 -95.57 -59.43 43.63
CA LEU A 235 -96.99 -59.08 43.75
C LEU A 235 -97.93 -60.30 43.73
N SER A 236 -97.50 -61.41 43.09
CA SER A 236 -98.23 -62.67 43.16
C SER A 236 -98.15 -63.33 44.53
N VAL A 237 -97.03 -63.12 45.26
CA VAL A 237 -96.86 -63.56 46.65
C VAL A 237 -97.69 -62.70 47.59
N LEU A 238 -97.67 -61.37 47.42
CA LEU A 238 -98.48 -60.44 48.21
C LEU A 238 -99.99 -60.65 47.98
N LYS A 239 -100.41 -60.99 46.74
CA LYS A 239 -101.80 -61.40 46.41
C LYS A 239 -102.23 -62.62 47.22
N LYS A 240 -101.34 -63.61 47.38
CA LYS A 240 -101.62 -64.83 48.17
C LYS A 240 -101.72 -64.52 49.68
N GLU A 241 -100.87 -63.62 50.20
CA GLU A 241 -100.94 -63.21 51.61
C GLU A 241 -102.22 -62.41 51.94
N VAL A 242 -102.66 -61.52 51.03
CA VAL A 242 -103.90 -60.75 51.20
C VAL A 242 -105.14 -61.64 51.07
N GLN A 243 -105.13 -62.60 50.13
CA GLN A 243 -106.19 -63.62 50.03
C GLN A 243 -106.25 -64.49 51.30
N GLN A 244 -105.12 -64.86 51.89
CA GLN A 244 -105.07 -65.61 53.15
C GLN A 244 -105.55 -64.80 54.36
N ARG A 245 -105.33 -63.48 54.41
CA ARG A 245 -105.87 -62.62 55.47
C ARG A 245 -107.38 -62.36 55.35
N ILE A 246 -107.93 -62.36 54.12
CA ILE A 246 -109.37 -62.17 53.87
C ILE A 246 -110.16 -63.47 54.07
N LEU A 247 -109.54 -64.64 53.86
CA LEU A 247 -110.15 -65.96 54.10
C LEU A 247 -110.16 -66.40 55.57
N GLY A 248 -109.58 -65.61 56.49
CA GLY A 248 -109.52 -65.88 57.93
C GLY A 248 -110.62 -65.23 58.76
N GLN A 249 -111.57 -64.52 58.15
CA GLN A 249 -112.72 -63.92 58.83
C GLN A 249 -114.01 -64.45 58.18
N ASP A 250 -114.74 -65.30 58.90
CA ASP A 250 -116.08 -65.78 58.55
C ASP A 250 -117.07 -64.60 58.50
N ASP A 251 -117.43 -64.16 57.29
CA ASP A 251 -118.81 -63.86 56.85
C ASP A 251 -118.81 -63.29 55.41
N VAL A 252 -119.69 -63.85 54.56
CA VAL A 252 -120.08 -63.46 53.19
C VAL A 252 -119.16 -62.45 52.48
N VAL A 253 -118.07 -62.95 51.90
CA VAL A 253 -117.25 -62.14 50.98
C VAL A 253 -117.97 -62.03 49.64
N ASN A 254 -118.49 -60.84 49.35
CA ASN A 254 -119.19 -60.48 48.12
C ASN A 254 -118.20 -60.53 46.92
N PRO A 255 -118.47 -61.28 45.82
CA PRO A 255 -117.53 -61.43 44.70
C PRO A 255 -117.16 -60.12 44.00
N ALA A 256 -118.00 -59.08 44.12
CA ALA A 256 -117.71 -57.73 43.63
C ALA A 256 -116.58 -57.02 44.39
N MET A 257 -116.41 -57.30 45.69
CA MET A 257 -115.39 -56.68 46.53
C MET A 257 -114.00 -57.30 46.27
N GLN A 258 -113.95 -58.61 46.00
CA GLN A 258 -112.73 -59.29 45.57
C GLN A 258 -112.25 -58.80 44.21
N SER A 259 -113.16 -58.62 43.25
CA SER A 259 -112.81 -58.12 41.90
C SER A 259 -112.42 -56.63 41.91
N MET A 260 -113.04 -55.80 42.77
CA MET A 260 -112.60 -54.41 42.99
C MET A 260 -111.20 -54.34 43.61
N LEU A 261 -110.91 -55.16 44.63
CA LEU A 261 -109.57 -55.24 45.23
C LEU A 261 -108.51 -55.75 44.24
N GLU A 262 -108.86 -56.73 43.40
CA GLU A 262 -107.97 -57.21 42.33
C GLU A 262 -107.67 -56.13 41.28
N LEU A 263 -108.67 -55.33 40.91
CA LEU A 263 -108.49 -54.21 39.98
C LEU A 263 -107.64 -53.09 40.60
N GLU A 264 -107.88 -52.71 41.87
CA GLU A 264 -107.06 -51.72 42.58
C GLU A 264 -105.60 -52.20 42.73
N LEU A 265 -105.39 -53.48 43.07
CA LEU A 265 -104.04 -54.08 43.11
C LEU A 265 -103.38 -54.11 41.72
N GLN A 266 -104.15 -54.36 40.67
CA GLN A 266 -103.67 -54.30 39.29
C GLN A 266 -103.29 -52.87 38.88
N VAL A 267 -104.06 -51.86 39.29
CA VAL A 267 -103.74 -50.45 39.05
C VAL A 267 -102.47 -50.04 39.80
N VAL A 268 -102.36 -50.34 41.10
CA VAL A 268 -101.16 -50.08 41.90
C VAL A 268 -99.93 -50.78 41.31
N ARG A 269 -100.09 -52.01 40.80
CA ARG A 269 -99.04 -52.74 40.09
C ARG A 269 -98.56 -52.02 38.84
N GLN A 270 -99.48 -51.56 38.00
CA GLN A 270 -99.14 -50.86 36.76
C GLN A 270 -98.49 -49.50 37.06
N VAL A 271 -98.94 -48.81 38.11
CA VAL A 271 -98.34 -47.55 38.59
C VAL A 271 -96.91 -47.77 39.10
N ALA A 272 -96.70 -48.77 39.97
CA ALA A 272 -95.36 -49.09 40.47
C ALA A 272 -94.39 -49.54 39.35
N MET A 273 -94.89 -50.29 38.36
CA MET A 273 -94.10 -50.67 37.18
C MET A 273 -93.71 -49.43 36.36
N ARG A 274 -94.66 -48.54 36.09
CA ARG A 274 -94.42 -47.29 35.36
C ARG A 274 -93.39 -46.43 36.08
N ASP A 275 -93.55 -46.23 37.38
CA ASP A 275 -92.67 -45.37 38.17
C ASP A 275 -91.25 -45.96 38.24
N SER A 276 -91.12 -47.29 38.38
CA SER A 276 -89.82 -47.98 38.31
C SER A 276 -89.18 -47.90 36.92
N MET A 277 -89.97 -47.98 35.84
CA MET A 277 -89.45 -47.76 34.48
C MET A 277 -89.03 -46.31 34.26
N GLN A 278 -89.78 -45.35 34.80
CA GLN A 278 -89.47 -43.93 34.70
C GLN A 278 -88.19 -43.59 35.46
N GLU A 279 -88.00 -44.12 36.68
CA GLU A 279 -86.76 -43.97 37.45
C GLU A 279 -85.56 -44.58 36.71
N GLN A 280 -85.73 -45.75 36.07
CA GLN A 280 -84.69 -46.37 35.26
C GLN A 280 -84.36 -45.55 34.01
N CYS A 281 -85.36 -44.99 33.33
CA CYS A 281 -85.13 -44.09 32.21
C CYS A 281 -84.33 -42.87 32.65
N VAL A 282 -84.63 -42.29 33.82
CA VAL A 282 -83.87 -41.15 34.36
C VAL A 282 -82.44 -41.55 34.73
N GLN A 283 -82.24 -42.69 35.40
CA GLN A 283 -80.90 -43.19 35.75
C GLN A 283 -80.04 -43.48 34.50
N LEU A 284 -80.61 -44.17 33.51
CA LEU A 284 -79.91 -44.46 32.25
C LEU A 284 -79.61 -43.19 31.46
N GLN A 285 -80.51 -42.21 31.46
CA GLN A 285 -80.25 -40.90 30.86
C GLN A 285 -79.10 -40.17 31.54
N GLN A 286 -79.04 -40.21 32.88
CA GLN A 286 -77.96 -39.59 33.64
C GLN A 286 -76.61 -40.29 33.39
N GLU A 287 -76.57 -41.63 33.46
CA GLU A 287 -75.35 -42.40 33.14
C GLU A 287 -74.89 -42.16 31.70
N ASN A 288 -75.82 -42.04 30.76
CA ASN A 288 -75.49 -41.78 29.36
C ASN A 288 -74.93 -40.36 29.15
N ARG A 289 -75.45 -39.37 29.89
CA ARG A 289 -74.89 -38.01 29.90
C ARG A 289 -73.48 -37.99 30.49
N GLU A 290 -73.26 -38.63 31.62
CA GLU A 290 -71.95 -38.71 32.28
C GLU A 290 -70.92 -39.43 31.40
N LYS A 291 -71.30 -40.56 30.77
CA LYS A 291 -70.46 -41.26 29.78
C LYS A 291 -70.20 -40.39 28.56
N GLY A 292 -71.20 -39.65 28.08
CA GLY A 292 -71.05 -38.71 26.97
C GLY A 292 -70.11 -37.53 27.29
N GLU A 293 -70.14 -37.02 28.51
CA GLU A 293 -69.20 -36.00 29.01
C GLU A 293 -67.77 -36.55 29.14
N ALA A 294 -67.63 -37.76 29.71
CA ALA A 294 -66.34 -38.43 29.81
C ALA A 294 -65.73 -38.72 28.44
N LEU A 295 -66.53 -39.15 27.45
CA LEU A 295 -66.08 -39.35 26.07
C LEU A 295 -65.65 -38.04 25.41
N ARG A 296 -66.39 -36.94 25.60
CA ARG A 296 -65.99 -35.62 25.09
C ARG A 296 -64.68 -35.15 25.72
N SER A 297 -64.53 -35.30 27.04
CA SER A 297 -63.29 -35.02 27.76
C SER A 297 -62.12 -35.83 27.18
N LEU A 298 -62.29 -37.15 27.02
CA LEU A 298 -61.26 -38.02 26.47
C LEU A 298 -60.89 -37.63 25.03
N HIS A 299 -61.88 -37.30 24.19
CA HIS A 299 -61.66 -36.84 22.83
C HIS A 299 -60.86 -35.53 22.79
N THR A 300 -61.18 -34.55 23.65
CA THR A 300 -60.39 -33.31 23.75
C THR A 300 -58.96 -33.55 24.22
N GLN A 301 -58.75 -34.46 25.18
CA GLN A 301 -57.40 -34.83 25.62
C GLN A 301 -56.61 -35.53 24.49
N TRP A 302 -57.25 -36.42 23.75
CA TRP A 302 -56.64 -37.07 22.60
C TRP A 302 -56.26 -36.05 21.52
N GLN A 303 -57.15 -35.09 21.21
CA GLN A 303 -56.86 -34.03 20.25
C GLN A 303 -55.67 -33.17 20.70
N ASN A 304 -55.62 -32.76 21.97
CA ASN A 304 -54.49 -32.01 22.51
C ASN A 304 -53.15 -32.77 22.39
N ILE A 305 -53.17 -34.10 22.56
CA ILE A 305 -51.97 -34.94 22.38
C ILE A 305 -51.55 -34.97 20.92
N MET A 306 -52.51 -35.07 19.99
CA MET A 306 -52.23 -35.07 18.55
C MET A 306 -51.67 -33.72 18.08
N ASP A 307 -52.27 -32.61 18.51
CA ASP A 307 -51.81 -31.24 18.20
C ASP A 307 -50.39 -31.02 18.75
N PHE A 308 -50.11 -31.51 19.97
CA PHE A 308 -48.77 -31.45 20.56
C PHE A 308 -47.75 -32.24 19.74
N ARG A 309 -48.09 -33.45 19.28
CA ARG A 309 -47.20 -34.26 18.42
C ARG A 309 -46.88 -33.54 17.13
N GLN A 310 -47.89 -32.98 16.45
CA GLN A 310 -47.68 -32.21 15.22
C GLN A 310 -46.79 -30.98 15.43
N CYS A 311 -46.97 -30.27 16.55
CA CYS A 311 -46.12 -29.15 16.92
C CYS A 311 -44.66 -29.60 17.14
N VAL A 312 -44.45 -30.70 17.85
CA VAL A 312 -43.11 -31.28 18.07
C VAL A 312 -42.46 -31.70 16.76
N ASP A 313 -43.20 -32.34 15.85
CA ASP A 313 -42.67 -32.74 14.54
C ASP A 313 -42.23 -31.52 13.71
N THR A 314 -43.05 -30.46 13.71
CA THR A 314 -42.73 -29.20 13.03
C THR A 314 -41.47 -28.56 13.61
N ARG A 315 -41.36 -28.51 14.95
CA ARG A 315 -40.17 -27.97 15.63
C ARG A 315 -38.93 -28.82 15.38
N GLN A 316 -39.07 -30.14 15.35
CA GLN A 316 -37.96 -31.05 15.09
C GLN A 316 -37.46 -30.90 13.65
N GLU A 317 -38.35 -30.68 12.69
CA GLU A 317 -37.93 -30.41 11.30
C GLU A 317 -37.22 -29.06 11.17
N GLN A 318 -37.69 -28.02 11.87
CA GLN A 318 -36.98 -26.74 11.96
C GLN A 318 -35.56 -26.93 12.53
N ILE A 319 -35.42 -27.70 13.61
CA ILE A 319 -34.09 -28.00 14.21
C ILE A 319 -33.20 -28.75 13.21
N ARG A 320 -33.72 -29.77 12.51
CA ARG A 320 -32.95 -30.50 11.48
C ARG A 320 -32.50 -29.58 10.35
N SER A 321 -33.37 -28.69 9.88
CA SER A 321 -33.04 -27.71 8.84
C SER A 321 -31.92 -26.76 9.29
N LEU A 322 -31.97 -26.29 10.54
CA LEU A 322 -30.93 -25.44 11.12
C LEU A 322 -29.60 -26.17 11.27
N ILE A 323 -29.60 -27.43 11.71
CA ILE A 323 -28.38 -28.25 11.80
C ILE A 323 -27.75 -28.42 10.42
N ARG A 324 -28.56 -28.68 9.38
CA ARG A 324 -28.10 -28.81 7.99
C ARG A 324 -27.58 -27.49 7.42
N GLY A 325 -28.25 -26.37 7.73
CA GLY A 325 -27.80 -25.03 7.37
C GLY A 325 -26.46 -24.69 8.03
N ASN A 326 -26.31 -25.00 9.32
CA ASN A 326 -25.07 -24.72 10.05
C ASN A 326 -23.90 -25.59 9.56
N SER A 327 -24.13 -26.88 9.28
CA SER A 327 -23.10 -27.76 8.75
C SER A 327 -22.63 -27.32 7.36
N SER A 328 -23.55 -26.93 6.47
CA SER A 328 -23.21 -26.42 5.13
C SER A 328 -22.47 -25.08 5.18
N LEU A 329 -22.88 -24.15 6.04
CA LEU A 329 -22.16 -22.89 6.28
C LEU A 329 -20.76 -23.14 6.83
N LYS A 330 -20.59 -24.09 7.75
CA LYS A 330 -19.28 -24.46 8.29
C LYS A 330 -18.36 -25.02 7.20
N THR A 331 -18.88 -25.89 6.32
CA THR A 331 -18.08 -26.42 5.20
C THR A 331 -17.70 -25.33 4.21
N GLU A 332 -18.62 -24.41 3.92
CA GLU A 332 -18.37 -23.30 3.00
C GLU A 332 -17.35 -22.31 3.56
N LEU A 333 -17.43 -22.00 4.86
CA LEU A 333 -16.43 -21.19 5.55
C LEU A 333 -15.03 -21.81 5.47
N LEU A 334 -14.92 -23.12 5.70
CA LEU A 334 -13.64 -23.84 5.59
C LEU A 334 -13.10 -23.80 4.16
N ARG A 335 -13.98 -23.97 3.15
CA ARG A 335 -13.63 -23.87 1.73
C ARG A 335 -13.08 -22.48 1.41
N VAL A 336 -13.83 -21.42 1.70
CA VAL A 336 -13.42 -20.02 1.45
C VAL A 336 -12.12 -19.68 2.18
N HIS A 337 -11.94 -20.15 3.43
CA HIS A 337 -10.71 -19.90 4.18
C HIS A 337 -9.51 -20.67 3.61
N SER A 338 -9.73 -21.85 3.01
CA SER A 338 -8.70 -22.59 2.29
C SER A 338 -8.31 -21.90 0.98
N GLU A 339 -9.29 -21.42 0.21
CA GLU A 339 -9.09 -20.68 -1.04
C GLU A 339 -8.35 -19.36 -0.81
N SER A 340 -8.73 -18.62 0.24
CA SER A 340 -8.03 -17.39 0.65
C SER A 340 -6.58 -17.65 1.01
N ARG A 341 -6.29 -18.74 1.74
CA ARG A 341 -4.92 -19.13 2.08
C ARG A 341 -4.13 -19.56 0.84
N GLN A 342 -4.76 -20.29 -0.07
CA GLN A 342 -4.15 -20.68 -1.34
C GLN A 342 -3.82 -19.46 -2.18
N PHE A 343 -4.76 -18.53 -2.33
CA PHE A 343 -4.55 -17.26 -3.04
C PHE A 343 -3.39 -16.45 -2.43
N MET A 344 -3.35 -16.33 -1.11
CA MET A 344 -2.23 -15.66 -0.44
C MET A 344 -0.90 -16.32 -0.76
N ARG A 345 -0.84 -17.66 -0.70
CA ARG A 345 0.40 -18.42 -0.94
C ARG A 345 0.84 -18.40 -2.40
N GLU A 346 -0.08 -18.53 -3.35
CA GLU A 346 0.25 -18.68 -4.77
C GLU A 346 0.36 -17.34 -5.51
N LYS A 347 -0.40 -16.32 -5.12
CA LYS A 347 -0.46 -15.04 -5.83
C LYS A 347 0.25 -13.92 -5.09
N LEU A 348 -0.01 -13.76 -3.78
CA LEU A 348 0.55 -12.63 -3.01
C LEU A 348 1.97 -12.87 -2.52
N SER A 349 2.26 -14.03 -1.90
CA SER A 349 3.60 -14.34 -1.37
C SER A 349 4.73 -14.23 -2.42
N PRO A 350 4.59 -14.73 -3.66
CA PRO A 350 5.63 -14.60 -4.67
C PRO A 350 5.87 -13.15 -5.12
N GLN A 351 4.82 -12.31 -5.12
CA GLN A 351 4.97 -10.89 -5.42
C GLN A 351 5.76 -10.17 -4.34
N PHE A 352 5.51 -10.48 -3.05
CA PHE A 352 6.32 -9.92 -1.96
C PHE A 352 7.78 -10.31 -2.07
N GLU A 353 8.09 -11.57 -2.41
CA GLU A 353 9.47 -11.99 -2.64
C GLU A 353 10.14 -11.23 -3.79
N GLY A 354 9.41 -11.00 -4.90
CA GLY A 354 9.89 -10.20 -6.02
C GLY A 354 10.20 -8.75 -5.63
N VAL A 355 9.32 -8.12 -4.84
CA VAL A 355 9.51 -6.76 -4.32
C VAL A 355 10.70 -6.71 -3.35
N ILE A 356 10.81 -7.67 -2.42
CA ILE A 356 11.93 -7.74 -1.48
C ILE A 356 13.26 -7.91 -2.24
N ARG A 357 13.29 -8.77 -3.27
CA ARG A 357 14.48 -8.96 -4.11
C ARG A 357 14.86 -7.67 -4.83
N SER A 358 13.89 -7.00 -5.45
CA SER A 358 14.11 -5.74 -6.17
C SER A 358 14.57 -4.62 -5.23
N ALA A 359 13.96 -4.50 -4.06
CA ALA A 359 14.34 -3.53 -3.03
C ALA A 359 15.77 -3.79 -2.52
N ASN A 360 16.13 -5.05 -2.27
CA ASN A 360 17.49 -5.42 -1.87
C ASN A 360 18.51 -5.16 -2.98
N GLN A 361 18.18 -5.44 -4.24
CA GLN A 361 19.04 -5.11 -5.38
C GLN A 361 19.28 -3.61 -5.49
N LEU A 362 18.22 -2.80 -5.41
CA LEU A 362 18.32 -1.34 -5.43
C LEU A 362 19.19 -0.84 -4.26
N ARG A 363 18.93 -1.33 -3.04
CA ARG A 363 19.73 -0.97 -1.85
C ARG A 363 21.21 -1.30 -2.05
N ASN A 364 21.51 -2.47 -2.60
CA ASN A 364 22.88 -2.90 -2.86
C ASN A 364 23.53 -2.05 -3.95
N SER A 365 22.81 -1.71 -5.03
CA SER A 365 23.28 -0.81 -6.09
C SER A 365 23.60 0.58 -5.54
N VAL A 366 22.66 1.17 -4.79
CA VAL A 366 22.87 2.47 -4.13
C VAL A 366 24.05 2.41 -3.17
N SER A 367 24.20 1.33 -2.41
CA SER A 367 25.34 1.15 -1.51
C SER A 367 26.67 1.03 -2.27
N GLN A 368 26.67 0.38 -3.44
CA GLN A 368 27.85 0.26 -4.29
C GLN A 368 28.19 1.59 -4.95
N GLU A 369 27.20 2.33 -5.45
CA GLU A 369 27.36 3.67 -5.99
C GLU A 369 27.88 4.63 -4.91
N ALA A 370 27.34 4.61 -3.70
CA ALA A 370 27.83 5.42 -2.58
C ALA A 370 29.31 5.14 -2.26
N LYS A 371 29.74 3.87 -2.30
CA LYS A 371 31.15 3.48 -2.14
C LYS A 371 32.01 4.02 -3.28
N LEU A 372 31.52 3.97 -4.52
CA LEU A 372 32.22 4.52 -5.67
C LEU A 372 32.30 6.06 -5.58
N PHE A 373 31.24 6.74 -5.16
CA PHE A 373 31.21 8.20 -4.97
C PHE A 373 32.14 8.67 -3.86
N HIS A 374 32.34 7.88 -2.79
CA HIS A 374 33.30 8.20 -1.74
C HIS A 374 34.75 8.29 -2.29
N SER A 375 35.06 7.59 -3.37
CA SER A 375 36.38 7.65 -4.03
C SER A 375 36.56 8.84 -4.98
N VAL A 376 35.49 9.61 -5.26
CA VAL A 376 35.52 10.74 -6.19
C VAL A 376 35.76 12.03 -5.40
N CYS A 377 36.89 12.69 -5.64
CA CYS A 377 37.16 13.98 -5.01
C CYS A 377 36.18 15.05 -5.52
N LEU A 378 35.48 15.74 -4.61
CA LEU A 378 34.52 16.81 -4.96
C LEU A 378 35.17 17.93 -5.79
N SER A 379 36.47 18.20 -5.59
CA SER A 379 37.21 19.20 -6.37
C SER A 379 37.33 18.84 -7.86
N ALA A 380 37.25 17.55 -8.21
CA ALA A 380 37.27 17.08 -9.60
C ALA A 380 35.88 17.14 -10.27
N LEU A 381 34.82 17.29 -9.48
CA LEU A 381 33.43 17.43 -9.96
C LEU A 381 33.03 18.88 -10.19
N ASP A 382 33.65 19.85 -9.49
CA ASP A 382 33.47 21.27 -9.78
C ASP A 382 34.21 21.63 -11.08
N ARG A 383 33.47 21.72 -12.19
CA ARG A 383 34.00 22.10 -13.50
C ARG A 383 33.51 23.49 -13.88
N ARG A 384 34.45 24.34 -14.31
CA ARG A 384 34.17 25.69 -14.82
C ARG A 384 34.38 25.72 -16.32
N THR A 385 33.54 26.47 -17.01
CA THR A 385 33.68 26.74 -18.44
C THR A 385 34.69 27.85 -18.62
N VAL A 386 35.85 27.53 -19.21
CA VAL A 386 36.87 28.50 -19.61
C VAL A 386 37.04 28.35 -21.12
N ASN A 387 36.80 29.42 -21.88
CA ASN A 387 36.91 29.44 -23.35
C ASN A 387 36.11 28.33 -24.07
N GLY A 388 34.93 27.96 -23.54
CA GLY A 388 34.06 26.94 -24.15
C GLY A 388 34.36 25.49 -23.73
N GLU A 389 35.48 25.24 -23.06
CA GLU A 389 35.84 23.91 -22.53
C GLU A 389 35.53 23.80 -21.03
N ARG A 390 35.06 22.63 -20.58
CA ARG A 390 34.80 22.38 -19.15
C ARG A 390 36.05 21.83 -18.48
N VAL A 391 36.72 22.68 -17.71
CA VAL A 391 37.95 22.38 -16.99
C VAL A 391 37.64 22.21 -15.50
N ALA A 392 38.25 21.24 -14.83
CA ALA A 392 38.05 21.02 -13.41
C ALA A 392 38.72 22.13 -12.56
N LEU A 393 38.12 22.50 -11.43
CA LEU A 393 38.56 23.63 -10.61
C LEU A 393 39.98 23.43 -10.05
N ASP A 394 40.37 22.20 -9.78
CA ASP A 394 41.73 21.83 -9.37
C ASP A 394 42.78 22.24 -10.41
N GLN A 395 42.49 22.10 -11.70
CA GLN A 395 43.35 22.53 -12.82
C GLN A 395 43.39 24.05 -13.00
N LEU A 396 42.39 24.77 -12.47
CA LEU A 396 42.29 26.24 -12.51
C LEU A 396 42.83 26.91 -11.24
N SER A 397 43.15 26.15 -10.20
CA SER A 397 43.63 26.69 -8.93
C SER A 397 45.02 27.35 -9.08
N LEU A 398 45.26 28.46 -8.37
CA LEU A 398 46.58 29.12 -8.33
C LEU A 398 47.68 28.25 -7.70
N SER A 399 47.28 27.27 -6.89
CA SER A 399 48.14 26.25 -6.27
C SER A 399 48.24 24.99 -7.12
N ARG A 400 48.61 25.12 -8.40
CA ARG A 400 48.69 23.99 -9.37
C ARG A 400 49.66 22.89 -8.95
N LEU A 401 50.56 23.16 -8.02
CA LEU A 401 51.65 22.27 -7.60
C LEU A 401 51.57 22.01 -6.10
N ASN A 402 50.61 21.17 -5.68
CA ASN A 402 50.53 20.71 -4.30
C ASN A 402 51.47 19.50 -4.10
N SER A 403 52.78 19.75 -4.20
CA SER A 403 53.82 18.74 -3.99
C SER A 403 54.41 18.83 -2.58
N PRO A 404 54.68 17.71 -1.89
CA PRO A 404 55.31 17.73 -0.57
C PRO A 404 56.70 18.40 -0.60
N ALA A 405 57.41 18.36 -1.73
CA ALA A 405 58.69 19.06 -1.90
C ALA A 405 58.52 20.59 -1.88
N LEU A 406 57.46 21.10 -2.50
CA LEU A 406 57.13 22.54 -2.51
C LEU A 406 56.67 23.02 -1.13
N HIS A 407 55.98 22.16 -0.37
CA HIS A 407 55.63 22.46 1.01
C HIS A 407 56.87 22.66 1.89
N GLY A 408 57.89 21.81 1.74
CA GLY A 408 59.17 21.97 2.45
C GLY A 408 59.90 23.26 2.10
N VAL A 409 59.96 23.62 0.82
CA VAL A 409 60.56 24.89 0.37
C VAL A 409 59.79 26.10 0.92
N ARG A 410 58.46 26.05 0.89
CA ARG A 410 57.58 27.10 1.41
C ARG A 410 57.79 27.34 2.91
N GLN A 411 57.82 26.26 3.70
CA GLN A 411 58.09 26.35 5.14
C GLN A 411 59.49 26.91 5.42
N SER A 412 60.48 26.52 4.62
CA SER A 412 61.86 26.99 4.78
C SER A 412 62.04 28.48 4.46
N LEU A 413 61.22 29.02 3.55
CA LEU A 413 61.24 30.43 3.16
C LEU A 413 60.28 31.31 3.98
N ASP A 414 59.52 30.71 4.90
CA ASP A 414 58.42 31.35 5.65
C ASP A 414 57.39 32.04 4.73
N ALA A 415 57.06 31.38 3.60
CA ALA A 415 56.19 31.94 2.58
C ALA A 415 54.70 31.62 2.88
N PRO A 416 53.80 32.61 2.90
CA PRO A 416 52.40 32.43 3.32
C PRO A 416 51.60 31.59 2.34
N LEU A 417 50.54 30.89 2.82
CA LEU A 417 49.76 29.86 2.10
C LEU A 417 49.12 30.29 0.76
N PHE A 418 48.91 31.58 0.58
CA PHE A 418 48.33 32.18 -0.63
C PHE A 418 49.38 32.65 -1.65
N MET A 419 50.67 32.62 -1.33
CA MET A 419 51.72 33.04 -2.26
C MET A 419 51.83 32.06 -3.44
N ALA A 420 51.84 32.61 -4.65
CA ALA A 420 51.98 31.82 -5.88
C ALA A 420 53.37 31.14 -5.95
N PRO A 421 53.45 29.89 -6.42
CA PRO A 421 54.71 29.16 -6.48
C PRO A 421 55.77 29.83 -7.37
N GLU A 422 55.37 30.57 -8.42
CA GLU A 422 56.30 31.37 -9.23
C GLU A 422 57.05 32.46 -8.43
N LEU A 423 56.47 32.96 -7.33
CA LEU A 423 57.07 34.02 -6.53
C LEU A 423 58.09 33.48 -5.50
N LEU A 424 58.05 32.19 -5.17
CA LEU A 424 58.95 31.58 -4.18
C LEU A 424 60.42 31.73 -4.58
N PHE A 425 60.74 31.62 -5.87
CA PHE A 425 62.11 31.79 -6.35
C PHE A 425 62.62 33.22 -6.17
N SER A 426 61.77 34.21 -6.45
CA SER A 426 62.10 35.62 -6.29
C SER A 426 62.36 35.96 -4.80
N GLN A 427 61.57 35.39 -3.89
CA GLN A 427 61.76 35.54 -2.44
C GLN A 427 63.04 34.85 -1.96
N ALA A 428 63.34 33.65 -2.44
CA ALA A 428 64.58 32.96 -2.10
C ALA A 428 65.81 33.76 -2.59
N ALA A 429 65.74 34.33 -3.79
CA ALA A 429 66.79 35.18 -4.35
C ALA A 429 67.00 36.47 -3.53
N SER A 430 65.91 37.12 -3.11
CA SER A 430 65.97 38.36 -2.31
C SER A 430 66.55 38.10 -0.91
N GLN A 431 66.11 37.04 -0.22
CA GLN A 431 66.67 36.65 1.08
C GLN A 431 68.16 36.31 0.98
N ARG A 432 68.58 35.64 -0.10
CA ARG A 432 70.00 35.34 -0.36
C ARG A 432 70.83 36.60 -0.59
N LEU A 433 70.27 37.61 -1.27
CA LEU A 433 70.91 38.93 -1.42
C LEU A 433 71.02 39.66 -0.07
N GLN A 434 69.95 39.67 0.73
CA GLN A 434 69.97 40.25 2.08
C GLN A 434 71.02 39.58 2.97
N LEU A 435 71.13 38.24 2.95
CA LEU A 435 72.17 37.52 3.69
C LEU A 435 73.58 37.91 3.24
N ARG A 436 73.82 38.07 1.93
CA ARG A 436 75.11 38.55 1.41
C ARG A 436 75.41 39.96 1.89
N PHE A 437 74.43 40.86 1.84
CA PHE A 437 74.57 42.23 2.31
C PHE A 437 74.89 42.27 3.81
N LEU A 438 74.14 41.54 4.64
CA LEU A 438 74.36 41.45 6.09
C LEU A 438 75.73 40.86 6.42
N ARG A 439 76.16 39.82 5.71
CA ARG A 439 77.51 39.25 5.88
C ARG A 439 78.59 40.27 5.53
N ARG A 440 78.43 41.04 4.45
CA ARG A 440 79.39 42.07 4.07
C ARG A 440 79.43 43.20 5.11
N LEU A 441 78.27 43.60 5.63
CA LEU A 441 78.17 44.63 6.66
C LEU A 441 78.81 44.17 7.99
N LEU A 442 78.57 42.91 8.38
CA LEU A 442 79.25 42.29 9.53
C LEU A 442 80.77 42.25 9.32
N GLN A 443 81.23 41.85 8.13
CA GLN A 443 82.65 41.83 7.80
C GLN A 443 83.28 43.22 7.92
N LEU A 444 82.66 44.25 7.33
CA LEU A 444 83.15 45.63 7.43
C LEU A 444 83.19 46.13 8.88
N ARG A 445 82.19 45.75 9.69
CA ARG A 445 82.16 46.07 11.12
C ARG A 445 83.27 45.35 11.89
N THR A 446 83.52 44.08 11.61
CA THR A 446 84.64 43.35 12.22
C THR A 446 85.98 43.95 11.80
N ASP A 447 86.17 44.25 10.51
CA ASP A 447 87.40 44.84 9.98
C ASP A 447 87.66 46.21 10.63
N SER A 448 86.64 47.07 10.70
CA SER A 448 86.72 48.37 11.37
C SER A 448 87.02 48.25 12.86
N LEU A 449 86.38 47.32 13.57
CA LEU A 449 86.68 47.08 14.98
C LEU A 449 88.09 46.54 15.19
N THR A 450 88.59 45.69 14.29
CA THR A 450 89.98 45.21 14.34
C THR A 450 90.97 46.33 14.05
N ASP A 451 90.69 47.22 13.09
CA ASP A 451 91.54 48.38 12.81
C ASP A 451 91.57 49.34 14.00
N ILE A 452 90.41 49.63 14.60
CA ILE A 452 90.33 50.44 15.84
C ILE A 452 91.11 49.76 16.97
N ARG A 453 90.94 48.44 17.20
CA ARG A 453 91.68 47.71 18.24
C ARG A 453 93.19 47.75 18.00
N ASN A 454 93.63 47.55 16.76
CA ASN A 454 95.05 47.62 16.38
C ASN A 454 95.60 49.03 16.60
N ARG A 455 94.88 50.07 16.15
CA ARG A 455 95.24 51.48 16.39
C ARG A 455 95.26 51.83 17.88
N THR A 456 94.34 51.26 18.67
CA THR A 456 94.27 51.48 20.13
C THR A 456 95.41 50.77 20.85
N ALA A 457 95.79 49.55 20.42
CA ALA A 457 96.95 48.82 20.95
C ALA A 457 98.29 49.48 20.58
N GLN A 458 98.33 50.25 19.50
CA GLN A 458 99.47 51.08 19.07
C GLN A 458 99.55 52.44 19.79
N LEU A 459 98.77 52.67 20.86
CA LEU A 459 98.87 53.86 21.72
C LEU A 459 99.73 53.61 22.97
N PRO A 460 101.07 53.71 22.93
CA PRO A 460 101.85 54.02 24.12
C PRO A 460 101.74 55.54 24.35
N ALA A 461 101.15 55.97 25.46
CA ALA A 461 100.91 57.38 25.77
C ALA A 461 102.21 58.24 25.72
N PRO A 462 102.31 59.22 24.80
CA PRO A 462 103.43 60.16 24.80
C PRO A 462 102.89 61.61 24.82
N SER A 463 103.17 62.37 25.88
CA SER A 463 102.98 63.83 26.06
C SER A 463 101.79 64.55 25.38
N GLN A 464 101.08 65.39 26.14
CA GLN A 464 99.90 66.16 25.68
C GLN A 464 100.11 66.94 24.36
N GLN A 465 101.33 67.40 24.07
CA GLN A 465 101.66 68.11 22.83
C GLN A 465 101.73 67.20 21.59
N ALA A 466 102.23 65.96 21.72
CA ALA A 466 102.27 65.00 20.61
C ALA A 466 100.86 64.51 20.26
N LEU A 467 99.97 64.37 21.25
CA LEU A 467 98.55 64.12 21.03
C LEU A 467 97.90 65.27 20.25
N LEU A 468 98.10 66.53 20.64
CA LEU A 468 97.52 67.68 19.94
C LEU A 468 98.00 67.82 18.50
N GLN A 469 99.28 67.55 18.21
CA GLN A 469 99.77 67.58 16.82
C GLN A 469 99.23 66.41 16.00
N ARG A 470 99.06 65.23 16.60
CA ARG A 470 98.49 64.08 15.90
C ARG A 470 96.99 64.24 15.65
N VAL A 471 96.24 64.81 16.59
CA VAL A 471 94.84 65.22 16.34
C VAL A 471 94.77 66.20 15.19
N LYS A 472 95.66 67.20 15.13
CA LYS A 472 95.69 68.14 13.99
C LYS A 472 96.04 67.48 12.66
N MET A 473 96.95 66.49 12.64
CA MET A 473 97.27 65.75 11.42
C MET A 473 96.12 64.85 10.98
N GLU A 474 95.52 64.10 11.92
CA GLU A 474 94.36 63.25 11.65
C GLU A 474 93.16 64.12 11.21
N ASP A 475 92.92 65.26 11.85
CA ASP A 475 91.88 66.22 11.43
C ASP A 475 92.16 66.76 10.02
N ALA A 476 93.42 67.02 9.67
CA ALA A 476 93.79 67.45 8.32
C ALA A 476 93.59 66.33 7.27
N GLU A 477 93.94 65.09 7.61
CA GLU A 477 93.77 63.91 6.76
C GLU A 477 92.28 63.53 6.60
N LEU A 478 91.51 63.62 7.69
CA LEU A 478 90.06 63.47 7.68
C LEU A 478 89.42 64.58 6.86
N LEU A 479 89.86 65.83 6.97
CA LEU A 479 89.35 66.91 6.12
C LEU A 479 89.70 66.67 4.64
N GLN A 480 90.91 66.22 4.30
CA GLN A 480 91.27 65.93 2.91
C GLN A 480 90.50 64.73 2.33
N SER A 481 90.25 63.69 3.13
CA SER A 481 89.62 62.45 2.65
C SER A 481 88.09 62.47 2.75
N LEU A 482 87.53 63.02 3.84
CA LEU A 482 86.08 63.05 4.08
C LEU A 482 85.41 64.19 3.34
N LEU A 483 86.02 65.36 3.20
CA LEU A 483 85.36 66.51 2.56
C LEU A 483 84.97 66.26 1.10
N PRO A 484 85.80 65.64 0.22
CA PRO A 484 85.35 65.27 -1.13
C PRO A 484 84.27 64.20 -1.10
N ARG A 485 84.33 63.26 -0.14
CA ARG A 485 83.35 62.18 0.01
C ARG A 485 81.99 62.69 0.51
N VAL A 486 82.01 63.66 1.42
CA VAL A 486 80.83 64.38 1.92
C VAL A 486 80.25 65.25 0.80
N LYS A 487 81.07 65.89 -0.03
CA LYS A 487 80.60 66.61 -1.21
C LYS A 487 79.96 65.68 -2.24
N GLU A 488 80.58 64.52 -2.51
CA GLU A 488 80.03 63.51 -3.41
C GLU A 488 78.72 62.94 -2.87
N LEU A 489 78.66 62.63 -1.57
CA LEU A 489 77.43 62.19 -0.92
C LEU A 489 76.36 63.28 -0.91
N SER A 490 76.72 64.54 -0.68
CA SER A 490 75.80 65.68 -0.75
C SER A 490 75.23 65.84 -2.16
N LEU A 491 76.06 65.64 -3.19
CA LEU A 491 75.62 65.66 -4.58
C LEU A 491 74.63 64.50 -4.84
N LYS A 492 75.00 63.27 -4.48
CA LYS A 492 74.12 62.09 -4.59
C LYS A 492 72.82 62.24 -3.81
N CYS A 493 72.87 62.86 -2.63
CA CYS A 493 71.68 63.21 -1.85
C CYS A 493 70.82 64.23 -2.60
N SER A 494 71.40 65.27 -3.20
CA SER A 494 70.65 66.25 -3.99
C SER A 494 69.99 65.64 -5.23
N GLU A 495 70.67 64.71 -5.91
CA GLU A 495 70.11 63.92 -7.02
C GLU A 495 68.96 63.01 -6.53
N GLY A 496 69.14 62.37 -5.38
CA GLY A 496 68.10 61.56 -4.73
C GLY A 496 66.87 62.38 -4.34
N VAL A 497 67.04 63.61 -3.86
CA VAL A 497 65.93 64.53 -3.57
C VAL A 497 65.21 64.96 -4.86
N ALA A 498 65.94 65.20 -5.96
CA ALA A 498 65.31 65.48 -7.25
C ALA A 498 64.49 64.28 -7.75
N TYR A 499 65.01 63.06 -7.61
CA TYR A 499 64.30 61.82 -7.94
C TYR A 499 63.09 61.55 -7.02
N ALA A 500 63.10 62.07 -5.79
CA ALA A 500 61.99 61.91 -4.84
C ALA A 500 60.64 62.44 -5.39
N SER A 501 60.67 63.43 -6.29
CA SER A 501 59.46 63.92 -6.97
C SER A 501 58.82 62.86 -7.89
N GLN A 502 59.63 62.12 -8.65
CA GLN A 502 59.19 61.02 -9.51
C GLN A 502 58.70 59.83 -8.68
N VAL A 503 59.41 59.54 -7.58
CA VAL A 503 59.00 58.51 -6.62
C VAL A 503 57.67 58.88 -5.96
N ASN A 504 57.46 60.13 -5.53
CA ASN A 504 56.17 60.58 -4.98
C ASN A 504 55.03 60.44 -6.00
N THR A 505 55.30 60.65 -7.28
CA THR A 505 54.30 60.48 -8.35
C THR A 505 53.96 59.00 -8.55
N ALA A 506 54.95 58.11 -8.60
CA ALA A 506 54.72 56.67 -8.68
C ALA A 506 54.00 56.13 -7.42
N ILE A 507 54.37 56.63 -6.25
CA ILE A 507 53.76 56.31 -4.96
C ILE A 507 52.30 56.76 -4.94
N THR A 508 51.97 57.99 -5.36
CA THR A 508 50.57 58.48 -5.43
C THR A 508 49.72 57.64 -6.38
N HIS A 509 50.24 57.29 -7.56
CA HIS A 509 49.55 56.35 -8.47
C HIS A 509 49.33 54.97 -7.84
N TRP A 510 50.28 54.49 -7.04
CA TRP A 510 50.13 53.23 -6.32
C TRP A 510 49.10 53.32 -5.18
N TRP A 511 49.06 54.43 -4.42
CA TRP A 511 48.06 54.69 -3.36
C TRP A 511 46.62 54.77 -3.86
N GLU A 512 46.41 55.08 -5.15
CA GLU A 512 45.08 55.11 -5.77
C GLU A 512 44.59 53.71 -6.20
N GLN A 513 45.42 52.67 -6.10
CA GLN A 513 45.02 51.32 -6.50
C GLN A 513 44.16 50.61 -5.42
N PRO A 514 43.04 49.98 -5.80
CA PRO A 514 42.12 49.33 -4.85
C PRO A 514 42.73 48.11 -4.13
N ALA A 515 43.84 47.55 -4.61
CA ALA A 515 44.48 46.35 -4.04
C ALA A 515 45.43 46.63 -2.85
N GLN A 516 45.67 47.89 -2.48
CA GLN A 516 46.65 48.26 -1.45
C GLN A 516 46.37 47.71 -0.04
N PHE A 517 45.11 47.31 0.24
CA PHE A 517 44.70 46.71 1.51
C PHE A 517 44.54 45.18 1.45
N ALA A 518 44.87 44.55 0.32
CA ALA A 518 44.64 43.12 0.13
C ALA A 518 45.56 42.24 1.01
N LEU A 519 46.68 42.75 1.50
CA LEU A 519 47.68 41.99 2.26
C LEU A 519 48.26 42.82 3.43
N PRO A 520 47.49 43.03 4.52
CA PRO A 520 47.92 43.87 5.66
C PRO A 520 49.13 43.30 6.42
N ASP A 521 49.36 41.98 6.34
CA ASP A 521 50.39 41.28 7.10
C ASP A 521 51.72 41.13 6.36
N MET A 522 51.81 41.55 5.09
CA MET A 522 53.04 41.44 4.31
C MET A 522 54.08 42.45 4.80
N GLN A 523 55.26 41.97 5.18
CA GLN A 523 56.35 42.78 5.71
C GLN A 523 57.47 42.94 4.69
N GLN A 524 57.94 44.16 4.49
CA GLN A 524 59.14 44.45 3.69
C GLN A 524 60.14 45.18 4.59
N GLU A 525 61.35 44.62 4.69
CA GLU A 525 62.40 45.11 5.61
C GLU A 525 61.97 45.13 7.09
N GLY A 526 61.11 44.19 7.49
CA GLY A 526 60.65 44.05 8.87
C GLY A 526 59.55 45.02 9.29
N LEU A 527 58.99 45.78 8.36
CA LEU A 527 57.86 46.68 8.60
C LEU A 527 56.68 46.28 7.70
N ASN A 528 55.48 46.23 8.29
CA ASN A 528 54.26 46.10 7.50
C ASN A 528 53.90 47.42 6.82
N PHE A 529 52.96 47.37 5.90
CA PHE A 529 52.52 48.53 5.14
C PHE A 529 52.09 49.72 6.03
N GLN A 530 51.33 49.45 7.10
CA GLN A 530 50.88 50.49 8.02
C GLN A 530 52.05 51.15 8.77
N GLN A 531 53.04 50.37 9.17
CA GLN A 531 54.25 50.84 9.83
C GLN A 531 55.12 51.67 8.87
N TRP A 532 55.26 51.24 7.61
CA TRP A 532 55.93 52.02 6.57
C TRP A 532 55.22 53.34 6.31
N LEU A 533 53.89 53.33 6.22
CA LEU A 533 53.07 54.53 6.07
C LEU A 533 53.24 55.48 7.26
N GLN A 534 53.25 54.96 8.49
CA GLN A 534 53.49 55.77 9.68
C GLN A 534 54.90 56.38 9.69
N ARG A 535 55.91 55.59 9.33
CA ARG A 535 57.30 56.06 9.23
C ARG A 535 57.44 57.15 8.17
N TRP A 536 56.82 56.96 7.01
CA TRP A 536 56.81 57.96 5.94
C TRP A 536 56.07 59.25 6.33
N LYS A 537 54.90 59.14 6.97
CA LYS A 537 54.15 60.28 7.51
C LYS A 537 54.93 61.06 8.57
N ARG A 538 55.79 60.39 9.35
CA ARG A 538 56.70 61.06 10.29
C ARG A 538 57.83 61.77 9.55
N ALA A 539 58.50 61.09 8.63
CA ALA A 539 59.60 61.68 7.85
C ALA A 539 59.17 62.89 7.02
N THR A 540 57.94 62.88 6.48
CA THR A 540 57.38 63.98 5.68
C THR A 540 56.77 65.11 6.51
N LYS A 541 56.59 64.95 7.83
CA LYS A 541 56.19 66.03 8.74
C LYS A 541 57.37 66.84 9.27
N GLU A 542 58.59 66.31 9.15
CA GLU A 542 59.84 66.96 9.57
C GLU A 542 60.61 67.61 8.39
N LEU A 543 60.04 67.51 7.18
CA LEU A 543 60.42 68.26 5.97
C LEU A 543 59.39 69.36 5.74
#